data_AF-X6JXN6-F1
#
_entry.id   AF-X6JXN6-F1
#
_cell.length_a   1.000
_cell.length_b   1.000
_cell.length_c   1.000
_cell.angle_alpha   90.00
_cell.angle_beta   90.00
_cell.angle_gamma   90.00
#
_symmetry.space_group_name_H-M   'P 1'
#
loop_
_entity.id
_entity.type
_entity.pdbx_description
1 polymer ?
#
loop_
_entity_poly.entity_id
_entity_poly.type
_entity_poly.pdbx_seq_one_letter_code
_entity_poly.pdbx_strand_id
1 'polypeptide(L)' 'MSYFASKTHAVGVRYDADGQLEVVAPFGLDDLFAFRITPNRLMDNRRTHEAKGARAKACWPEITVVPW' A
#
# COMPACT_ATOMS: atom_id res chain seq x y z
N MET A 1 9.51 -6.45 -2.88
CA MET A 1 8.45 -5.45 -2.62
C MET A 1 7.11 -6.06 -2.21
N SER A 2 6.80 -7.32 -2.53
CA SER A 2 5.46 -7.90 -2.29
C SER A 2 5.18 -8.39 -0.86
N TYR A 3 6.00 -8.04 0.14
CA TYR A 3 5.90 -8.51 1.53
C TYR A 3 5.35 -7.45 2.50
N PHE A 4 4.86 -6.32 1.99
CA PHE A 4 4.17 -5.34 2.84
C PHE A 4 2.84 -5.89 3.36
N ALA A 5 2.43 -5.41 4.53
CA ALA A 5 1.17 -5.85 5.17
C ALA A 5 -0.10 -5.48 4.39
N SER A 6 -0.04 -4.43 3.57
CA SER A 6 -1.15 -4.03 2.70
C SER A 6 -0.60 -3.74 1.31
N LYS A 7 -1.39 -4.05 0.28
CA LYS A 7 -1.00 -3.88 -1.14
C LYS A 7 -0.58 -2.44 -1.46
N THR A 8 -1.33 -1.48 -0.92
CA THR A 8 -1.15 -0.03 -1.09
C THR A 8 0.22 0.50 -0.69
N HIS A 9 0.92 -0.21 0.22
CA HIS A 9 2.27 0.19 0.67
C HIS A 9 3.38 -0.35 -0.23
N ALA A 10 3.06 -1.26 -1.16
CA ALA A 10 4.03 -1.88 -2.06
C ALA A 10 4.19 -1.08 -3.35
N VAL A 11 4.54 0.20 -3.22
CA VAL A 11 4.83 1.09 -4.35
C VAL A 11 6.16 1.78 -4.10
N GLY A 12 7.00 1.86 -5.11
CA GLY A 12 8.19 2.71 -5.06
C GLY A 12 8.46 3.37 -6.40
N VAL A 13 9.08 4.52 -6.31
CA VAL A 13 9.40 5.39 -7.44
C VAL A 13 10.84 5.86 -7.27
N ARG A 14 11.59 5.84 -8.37
CA ARG A 14 12.94 6.42 -8.44
C ARG A 14 13.16 7.06 -9.81
N TYR A 15 14.20 7.87 -9.93
CA TYR A 15 14.71 8.23 -11.25
C TYR A 15 15.58 7.10 -11.82
N ASP A 16 15.53 6.91 -13.13
CA ASP A 16 16.50 6.11 -13.89
C ASP A 16 17.70 6.97 -14.35
N ALA A 17 18.56 6.37 -15.17
CA ALA A 17 19.76 7.04 -15.68
C ALA A 17 19.44 8.25 -16.59
N ASP A 18 18.27 8.25 -17.22
CA ASP A 18 17.80 9.29 -18.14
C ASP A 18 16.89 10.32 -17.43
N GLY A 19 16.80 10.23 -16.10
CA GLY A 19 15.97 11.13 -15.28
C GLY A 19 14.47 10.88 -15.42
N GLN A 20 14.05 9.73 -15.97
CA GLN A 20 12.64 9.36 -16.03
C GLN A 20 12.20 8.65 -14.75
N LEU A 21 10.91 8.73 -14.42
CA LEU A 21 10.37 8.00 -13.27
C LEU A 21 10.21 6.52 -13.61
N GLU A 22 10.88 5.67 -12.85
CA GLU A 22 10.63 4.23 -12.83
C GLU A 22 9.74 3.89 -11.63
N VAL A 23 8.65 3.16 -11.90
CA VAL A 23 7.65 2.77 -10.89
C VAL A 23 7.63 1.25 -10.75
N VAL A 24 7.67 0.78 -9.50
CA VAL A 24 7.46 -0.63 -9.16
C VAL A 24 6.21 -0.75 -8.30
N ALA A 25 5.19 -1.41 -8.82
CA ALA A 25 3.90 -1.62 -8.17
C ALA A 25 3.37 -3.06 -8.43
N PRO A 26 3.86 -4.08 -7.71
CA PRO A 26 3.50 -5.49 -7.94
C PRO A 26 2.01 -5.80 -7.80
N PHE A 27 1.21 -4.93 -7.19
CA PHE A 27 -0.23 -5.08 -7.04
C PHE A 27 -1.03 -4.04 -7.85
N GLY A 28 -0.38 -3.32 -8.76
CA GLY A 28 -0.97 -2.17 -9.45
C GLY A 28 -1.07 -0.94 -8.56
N LEU A 29 -1.69 0.12 -9.09
CA LEU A 29 -1.85 1.42 -8.42
C LEU A 29 -3.28 1.72 -7.98
N ASP A 30 -4.23 0.84 -8.30
CA ASP A 30 -5.66 1.07 -8.06
C ASP A 30 -5.97 1.33 -6.57
N ASP A 31 -5.39 0.53 -5.68
CA ASP A 31 -5.57 0.71 -4.22
C ASP A 31 -5.00 2.05 -3.74
N LEU A 32 -3.91 2.53 -4.35
CA LEU A 32 -3.29 3.81 -4.00
C LEU A 32 -4.20 4.97 -4.43
N PHE A 33 -4.66 4.98 -5.68
CA PHE A 33 -5.49 6.06 -6.20
C PHE A 33 -6.93 6.03 -5.68
N ALA A 34 -7.45 4.87 -5.28
CA ALA A 34 -8.76 4.73 -4.66
C ALA A 34 -8.76 5.03 -3.14
N PHE A 35 -7.63 5.49 -2.57
CA PHE A 35 -7.48 5.72 -1.14
C PHE A 35 -7.86 4.49 -0.30
N ARG A 36 -7.47 3.29 -0.77
CA ARG A 36 -7.89 2.02 -0.17
C ARG A 36 -6.69 1.26 0.37
N ILE A 37 -6.73 0.86 1.64
CA ILE A 37 -5.74 -0.02 2.26
C ILE A 37 -6.28 -1.45 2.25
N THR A 38 -5.83 -2.24 1.27
CA THR A 38 -6.24 -3.64 1.08
C THR A 38 -5.22 -4.60 1.70
N PRO A 39 -5.63 -5.63 2.47
CA PRO A 39 -4.70 -6.59 3.07
C PRO A 39 -3.91 -7.35 2.02
N ASN A 40 -2.64 -7.64 2.35
CA ASN A 40 -1.83 -8.57 1.59
C ASN A 40 -1.87 -9.96 2.23
N ARG A 41 -2.70 -10.85 1.68
CA ARG A 41 -2.93 -12.21 2.19
C ARG A 41 -1.81 -13.21 1.87
N LEU A 42 -0.71 -12.77 1.23
CA LEU A 42 0.47 -13.61 1.01
C LEU A 42 1.19 -13.98 2.32
N MET A 43 0.94 -13.25 3.39
CA MET A 43 1.50 -13.50 4.72
C MET A 43 0.39 -13.37 5.77
N ASP A 44 0.47 -14.12 6.86
CA ASP A 44 -0.40 -13.89 8.02
C ASP A 44 0.11 -12.69 8.84
N ASN A 45 -0.31 -11.49 8.44
CA ASN A 45 0.11 -10.23 9.04
C ASN A 45 -1.06 -9.33 9.45
N ARG A 46 -2.22 -9.95 9.75
CA ARG A 46 -3.48 -9.29 10.11
C ARG A 46 -3.30 -8.13 11.09
N ARG A 47 -2.64 -8.38 12.21
CA ARG A 47 -2.41 -7.37 13.25
C ARG A 47 -1.64 -6.15 12.72
N THR A 48 -0.66 -6.37 11.86
CA THR A 48 0.12 -5.29 11.25
C THR A 48 -0.71 -4.50 10.23
N HIS A 49 -1.54 -5.19 9.44
CA HIS A 49 -2.47 -4.55 8.51
C HIS A 49 -3.45 -3.64 9.26
N GLU A 50 -4.13 -4.17 10.28
CA GLU A 50 -5.11 -3.43 11.09
C GLU A 50 -4.47 -2.21 11.78
N ALA A 51 -3.30 -2.39 12.42
CA ALA A 51 -2.61 -1.29 13.11
C ALA A 51 -2.15 -0.19 12.15
N LYS A 52 -1.60 -0.56 10.98
CA LYS A 52 -1.19 0.41 9.95
C LYS A 52 -2.39 1.11 9.33
N GLY A 53 -3.47 0.38 9.06
CA GLY A 53 -4.72 0.92 8.56
C GLY A 53 -5.32 1.96 9.50
N ALA A 54 -5.43 1.64 10.79
CA ALA A 54 -5.94 2.56 11.80
C ALA A 54 -5.10 3.84 11.89
N ARG A 55 -3.76 3.71 11.91
CA ARG A 55 -2.86 4.87 11.91
C ARG A 55 -3.04 5.74 10.66
N ALA A 56 -3.11 5.13 9.47
CA ALA A 56 -3.31 5.86 8.24
C ALA A 56 -4.66 6.59 8.20
N LYS A 57 -5.74 5.93 8.65
CA LYS A 57 -7.09 6.53 8.76
C LYS A 57 -7.13 7.73 9.71
N ALA A 58 -6.36 7.70 10.80
CA ALA A 58 -6.25 8.82 11.73
C ALA A 58 -5.58 10.05 11.10
N CYS A 59 -4.62 9.85 10.18
CA CYS A 59 -3.97 10.94 9.44
C CYS A 59 -4.79 11.41 8.23
N TRP A 60 -5.47 10.48 7.55
CA TRP A 60 -6.28 10.74 6.36
C TRP A 60 -7.67 10.10 6.52
N PRO A 61 -8.65 10.85 7.05
CA PRO A 61 -10.00 10.37 7.29
C PRO A 61 -10.72 9.84 6.04
N GLU A 62 -10.27 10.16 4.83
CA GLU A 62 -10.83 9.74 3.55
C GLU A 62 -10.44 8.30 3.18
N ILE A 63 -9.38 7.75 3.77
CA ILE A 63 -8.89 6.40 3.44
C ILE A 63 -9.90 5.33 3.84
N THR A 64 -10.14 4.33 2.99
CA THR A 64 -10.89 3.12 3.36
C THR A 64 -9.94 1.99 3.73
N VAL A 65 -10.06 1.45 4.95
CA VAL A 65 -9.32 0.24 5.37
C VAL A 65 -10.21 -0.97 5.14
N VAL A 66 -9.77 -1.87 4.24
CA VAL A 66 -10.50 -3.12 3.97
C VAL A 66 -10.19 -4.10 5.10
N PRO A 67 -11.18 -4.75 5.73
CA PRO A 67 -10.93 -5.79 6.72
C PRO A 67 -10.08 -6.94 6.15
N TRP A 68 -9.42 -7.68 7.05
CA TRP A 68 -8.53 -8.80 6.71
C TRP A 68 -9.14 -9.83 5.75
#